data_AF-A0A4S9WSU3-F1
#
_entry.id   AF-A0A4S9WSU3-F1
#
_cell.length_a   1.000
_cell.length_b   1.000
_cell.length_c   1.000
_cell.angle_alpha   90.00
_cell.angle_beta   90.00
_cell.angle_gamma   90.00
#
_symmetry.space_group_name_H-M   'P 1'
#
loop_
_entity.id
_entity.type
_entity.pdbx_description
1 polymer ?
#
loop_
_entity_poly.entity_id
_entity_poly.type
_entity_poly.pdbx_seq_one_letter_code
_entity_poly.pdbx_strand_id
1 'polypeptide(L)'
;VSNRIEDKISASSHRPDYWTQEDEVASYVRALKEVIEEDEGRTWADGNIRMGDYVLLIDSDTRVPTDCLLDAVSEMTHSPQVAIIQYSSGVMNVTESFFENGITFFTNLIYTQIKYGIASGDVAPFVGHNAILRWSAVQDIAYDCPDDSREKYWSESTVSEDFDIALRLQSSGYLVRFASYTGDGFKEGVSLTVYDELARWEKYAYGCSELIFHPFRYWPTRGPFTKLFRTFVMSGMPLPSKLTILSYIGTYYAIGSAWLFTLINYFIVGWFNELLDKYYLNSFQVYLSIIVVFTALGNVSLAILRYRIGEQSLVQALITNFKWAPLMIMFMGGLSLHVSQALLSHLFSVDMNWGATSKEVENTTFFKEVPKLIRNFRFTFLFCLVLSVGMVLLATVVPEFWRIDQFIAIYPLGTIVVSHFLQPIVLNPSLMLFTW
;
A
#
# COMPACT_ATOMS: atom_id res chain seq x y z
N VAL A 1 -23.45 1.52 23.70
CA VAL A 1 -23.66 0.42 24.67
C VAL A 1 -22.53 0.40 25.69
N SER A 2 -21.28 0.13 25.29
CA SER A 2 -20.11 0.09 26.19
C SER A 2 -20.00 1.32 27.12
N ASN A 3 -20.01 2.54 26.57
CA ASN A 3 -19.95 3.77 27.38
C ASN A 3 -21.08 3.88 28.43
N ARG A 4 -22.32 3.49 28.09
CA ARG A 4 -23.44 3.51 29.05
C ARG A 4 -23.25 2.52 30.20
N ILE A 5 -22.59 1.40 29.93
CA ILE A 5 -22.24 0.42 30.96
C ILE A 5 -21.22 1.04 31.92
N GLU A 6 -20.17 1.68 31.39
CA GLU A 6 -19.18 2.40 32.20
C GLU A 6 -19.81 3.53 33.02
N ASP A 7 -20.74 4.29 32.43
CA ASP A 7 -21.45 5.36 33.13
C ASP A 7 -22.25 4.80 34.32
N LYS A 8 -22.93 3.66 34.16
CA LYS A 8 -23.66 3.00 35.25
C LYS A 8 -22.72 2.46 36.33
N ILE A 9 -21.63 1.80 35.94
CA ILE A 9 -20.63 1.28 36.89
C ILE A 9 -19.98 2.44 37.65
N SER A 10 -19.72 3.57 36.98
CA SER A 10 -19.13 4.76 37.59
C SER A 10 -20.12 5.54 38.46
N ALA A 11 -21.41 5.48 38.15
CA ALA A 11 -22.48 6.08 38.94
C ALA A 11 -22.79 5.29 40.21
N SER A 12 -22.54 3.97 40.24
CA SER A 12 -22.59 3.18 41.47
C SER A 12 -21.52 3.65 42.47
N SER A 13 -21.96 3.96 43.69
CA SER A 13 -21.18 4.57 44.77
C SER A 13 -19.85 3.84 45.10
N HIS A 14 -18.89 4.62 45.61
CA HIS A 14 -17.54 4.27 46.09
C HIS A 14 -17.24 2.78 46.25
N ARG A 15 -16.24 2.30 45.48
CA ARG A 15 -15.66 0.96 45.63
C ARG A 15 -15.00 0.86 47.03
N PRO A 16 -15.51 0.03 47.96
CA PRO A 16 -14.88 -0.16 49.26
C PRO A 16 -13.50 -0.82 49.15
N ASP A 17 -12.65 -0.68 50.17
CA ASP A 17 -11.26 -1.20 50.16
C ASP A 17 -11.15 -2.73 49.97
N TYR A 18 -12.24 -3.47 50.22
CA TYR A 18 -12.31 -4.92 50.01
C TYR A 18 -12.87 -5.33 48.64
N TRP A 19 -13.05 -4.37 47.71
CA TRP A 19 -13.59 -4.64 46.38
C TRP A 19 -12.73 -5.63 45.62
N THR A 20 -13.32 -6.75 45.25
CA THR A 20 -12.65 -7.84 44.53
C THR A 20 -12.95 -7.77 43.03
N GLN A 21 -12.22 -8.58 42.25
CA GLN A 21 -12.50 -8.72 40.82
C GLN A 21 -13.85 -9.40 40.55
N GLU A 22 -14.33 -10.23 41.47
CA GLU A 22 -15.69 -10.81 41.40
C GLU A 22 -16.76 -9.73 41.57
N ASP A 23 -16.55 -8.77 42.47
CA ASP A 23 -17.46 -7.63 42.66
C ASP A 23 -17.50 -6.73 41.41
N GLU A 24 -16.36 -6.48 40.78
CA GLU A 24 -16.28 -5.72 39.52
C GLU A 24 -17.04 -6.44 38.39
N VAL A 25 -16.88 -7.76 38.26
CA VAL A 25 -17.60 -8.57 37.27
C VAL A 25 -19.10 -8.57 37.55
N ALA A 26 -19.52 -8.71 38.81
CA ALA A 26 -20.92 -8.68 39.20
C ALA A 26 -21.57 -7.31 38.91
N SER A 27 -20.84 -6.22 39.17
CA SER A 27 -21.25 -4.86 38.82
C SER A 27 -21.41 -4.69 37.31
N TYR A 28 -20.43 -5.18 36.54
CA TYR A 28 -20.48 -5.14 35.08
C TYR A 28 -21.67 -5.92 34.51
N VAL A 29 -21.91 -7.16 34.97
CA VAL A 29 -23.04 -7.99 34.49
C VAL A 29 -24.38 -7.32 34.79
N ARG A 30 -24.51 -6.69 35.97
CA ARG A 30 -25.70 -5.91 36.32
C ARG A 30 -25.89 -4.74 35.37
N ALA A 31 -24.86 -3.92 35.18
CA ALA A 31 -24.92 -2.76 34.31
C ALA A 31 -25.20 -3.15 32.84
N LEU A 32 -24.57 -4.22 32.33
CA LEU A 32 -24.85 -4.77 30.99
C LEU A 32 -26.31 -5.18 30.84
N LYS A 33 -26.87 -5.89 31.83
CA LYS A 33 -28.27 -6.33 31.81
C LYS A 33 -29.24 -5.15 31.80
N GLU A 34 -29.02 -4.17 32.68
CA GLU A 34 -29.85 -2.95 32.71
C GLU A 34 -29.80 -2.21 31.37
N VAL A 35 -28.60 -2.05 30.79
CA VAL A 35 -28.39 -1.39 29.49
C VAL A 35 -29.10 -2.10 28.35
N ILE A 36 -29.15 -3.44 28.37
CA ILE A 36 -29.86 -4.25 27.35
C ILE A 36 -31.37 -4.15 27.55
N GLU A 37 -31.86 -4.21 28.79
CA GLU A 37 -33.28 -4.07 29.12
C GLU A 37 -33.81 -2.68 28.73
N GLU A 38 -33.04 -1.62 29.01
CA GLU A 38 -33.34 -0.23 28.61
C GLU A 38 -33.37 -0.03 27.08
N ASP A 39 -32.71 -0.88 26.30
CA ASP A 39 -32.72 -0.78 24.84
C ASP A 39 -33.95 -1.41 24.19
N GLU A 40 -34.86 -2.01 24.96
CA GLU A 40 -36.16 -2.54 24.51
C GLU A 40 -36.01 -3.49 23.30
N GLY A 41 -34.99 -4.36 23.33
CA GLY A 41 -34.75 -5.36 22.29
C GLY A 41 -34.01 -4.87 21.04
N ARG A 42 -33.54 -3.61 21.01
CA ARG A 42 -32.72 -3.08 19.91
C ARG A 42 -31.26 -3.55 19.94
N THR A 43 -30.79 -4.01 21.09
CA THR A 43 -29.39 -4.37 21.31
C THR A 43 -29.29 -5.79 21.81
N TRP A 44 -28.35 -6.54 21.23
CA TRP A 44 -27.91 -7.83 21.76
C TRP A 44 -26.41 -7.74 22.06
N ALA A 45 -26.02 -8.04 23.29
CA ALA A 45 -24.63 -8.04 23.74
C ALA A 45 -24.43 -9.13 24.80
N ASP A 46 -23.22 -9.70 24.83
CA ASP A 46 -22.77 -10.69 25.82
C ASP A 46 -21.25 -10.57 26.00
N GLY A 47 -20.70 -11.19 27.04
CA GLY A 47 -19.27 -11.13 27.36
C GLY A 47 -18.81 -9.75 27.83
N ASN A 48 -17.50 -9.52 27.77
CA ASN A 48 -16.88 -8.25 28.13
C ASN A 48 -16.70 -7.36 26.89
N ILE A 49 -17.48 -6.28 26.81
CA ILE A 49 -17.43 -5.29 25.72
C ILE A 49 -16.82 -3.95 26.17
N ARG A 50 -16.11 -3.94 27.30
CA ARG A 50 -15.37 -2.77 27.79
C ARG A 50 -14.18 -2.49 26.86
N MET A 51 -13.90 -1.21 26.64
CA MET A 51 -12.72 -0.78 25.89
C MET A 51 -11.54 -0.60 26.85
N GLY A 52 -10.41 -1.25 26.56
CA GLY A 52 -9.16 -1.02 27.28
C GLY A 52 -8.38 0.18 26.78
N ASP A 53 -7.27 0.51 27.46
CA ASP A 53 -6.39 1.64 27.10
C ASP A 53 -5.64 1.43 25.77
N TYR A 54 -5.48 0.16 25.37
CA TYR A 54 -4.73 -0.25 24.19
C TYR A 54 -5.54 -1.20 23.33
N VAL A 55 -5.44 -1.03 22.01
CA VAL A 55 -6.13 -1.85 21.01
C VAL A 55 -5.09 -2.57 20.16
N LEU A 56 -5.10 -3.90 20.16
CA LEU A 56 -4.38 -4.71 19.19
C LEU A 56 -5.20 -4.80 17.90
N LEU A 57 -4.65 -4.33 16.80
CA LEU A 57 -5.25 -4.38 15.47
C LEU A 57 -4.55 -5.42 14.61
N ILE A 58 -5.32 -6.41 14.13
CA ILE A 58 -4.84 -7.55 13.35
C ILE A 58 -5.82 -7.87 12.23
N ASP A 59 -5.28 -8.36 11.12
CA ASP A 59 -6.09 -8.92 10.04
C ASP A 59 -6.44 -10.38 10.33
N SER A 60 -7.51 -10.88 9.69
CA SER A 60 -7.97 -12.25 9.87
C SER A 60 -6.97 -13.32 9.44
N ASP A 61 -6.03 -12.99 8.55
CA ASP A 61 -4.99 -13.89 8.02
C ASP A 61 -3.61 -13.68 8.69
N THR A 62 -3.58 -12.92 9.79
CA THR A 62 -2.35 -12.67 10.55
C THR A 62 -2.04 -13.80 11.52
N ARG A 63 -0.75 -14.11 11.68
CA ARG A 63 -0.24 -14.80 12.89
C ARG A 63 0.41 -13.78 13.83
N VAL A 64 0.08 -13.90 15.11
CA VAL A 64 0.55 -13.01 16.18
C VAL A 64 1.53 -13.77 17.08
N PRO A 65 2.62 -13.13 17.57
CA PRO A 65 3.50 -13.74 18.56
C PRO A 65 2.75 -14.06 19.86
N THR A 66 3.17 -15.12 20.56
CA THR A 66 2.56 -15.53 21.83
C THR A 66 2.76 -14.52 22.96
N ASP A 67 3.84 -13.75 22.93
CA ASP A 67 4.20 -12.79 23.97
C ASP A 67 4.58 -11.45 23.33
N CYS A 68 3.56 -10.65 22.97
CA CYS A 68 3.75 -9.33 22.38
C CYS A 68 3.08 -8.19 23.16
N LEU A 69 2.08 -8.51 24.00
CA LEU A 69 1.25 -7.50 24.64
C LEU A 69 1.98 -6.78 25.78
N LEU A 70 2.73 -7.51 26.62
CA LEU A 70 3.41 -6.92 27.77
C LEU A 70 4.51 -5.93 27.33
N ASP A 71 5.31 -6.32 26.33
CA ASP A 71 6.36 -5.46 25.78
C ASP A 71 5.78 -4.18 25.16
N ALA A 72 4.72 -4.32 24.36
CA ALA A 72 4.04 -3.19 23.76
C ALA A 72 3.47 -2.22 24.78
N VAL A 73 2.71 -2.76 25.74
CA VAL A 73 2.06 -1.95 26.79
C VAL A 73 3.11 -1.30 27.67
N SER A 74 4.20 -2.01 28.02
CA SER A 74 5.33 -1.44 28.76
C SER A 74 5.94 -0.27 28.00
N GLU A 75 6.24 -0.44 26.72
CA GLU A 75 6.82 0.59 25.88
C GLU A 75 5.93 1.84 25.76
N MET A 76 4.64 1.63 25.50
CA MET A 76 3.67 2.73 25.41
C MET A 76 3.46 3.39 26.78
N THR A 77 3.47 2.64 27.88
CA THR A 77 3.32 3.23 29.23
C THR A 77 4.49 4.15 29.58
N HIS A 78 5.72 3.78 29.22
CA HIS A 78 6.90 4.62 29.42
C HIS A 78 7.02 5.77 28.39
N SER A 79 6.37 5.65 27.23
CA SER A 79 6.38 6.64 26.16
C SER A 79 4.95 7.12 25.84
N PRO A 80 4.36 8.02 26.66
CA PRO A 80 2.97 8.47 26.48
C PRO A 80 2.71 9.12 25.11
N GLN A 81 3.73 9.72 24.50
CA GLN A 81 3.68 10.33 23.16
C GLN A 81 3.52 9.32 22.01
N VAL A 82 3.74 8.03 22.26
CA VAL A 82 3.54 6.99 21.24
C VAL A 82 2.06 6.65 21.17
N ALA A 83 1.46 6.91 20.01
CA ALA A 83 0.07 6.60 19.72
C ALA A 83 -0.10 5.24 19.04
N ILE A 84 0.86 4.84 18.20
CA ILE A 84 0.83 3.57 17.49
C ILE A 84 2.21 2.91 17.57
N ILE A 85 2.25 1.62 17.90
CA ILE A 85 3.38 0.73 17.63
C ILE A 85 3.02 -0.13 16.43
N GLN A 86 3.69 0.07 15.30
CA GLN A 86 3.60 -0.78 14.12
C GLN A 86 4.68 -1.86 14.19
N TYR A 87 4.30 -3.13 14.07
CA TYR A 87 5.26 -4.22 14.02
C TYR A 87 5.74 -4.50 12.59
N SER A 88 7.01 -4.88 12.47
CA SER A 88 7.52 -5.57 11.28
C SER A 88 6.81 -6.91 11.13
N SER A 89 6.36 -7.23 9.92
CA SER A 89 5.70 -8.50 9.64
C SER A 89 6.58 -9.37 8.74
N GLY A 90 6.70 -10.64 9.09
CA GLY A 90 7.21 -11.67 8.20
C GLY A 90 6.13 -12.14 7.23
N VAL A 91 6.53 -12.91 6.23
CA VAL A 91 5.59 -13.48 5.26
C VAL A 91 5.20 -14.91 5.65
N MET A 92 3.90 -15.21 5.55
CA MET A 92 3.33 -16.54 5.65
C MET A 92 2.93 -17.02 4.26
N ASN A 93 3.74 -17.90 3.69
CA ASN A 93 3.43 -18.51 2.40
C ASN A 93 2.34 -19.58 2.54
N VAL A 94 1.43 -19.59 1.58
CA VAL A 94 0.32 -20.55 1.43
C VAL A 94 0.67 -21.59 0.35
N THR A 95 1.41 -21.22 -0.68
CA THR A 95 1.87 -22.13 -1.74
C THR A 95 3.37 -21.99 -2.02
N GLU A 96 3.86 -22.79 -2.97
CA GLU A 96 5.25 -22.78 -3.44
C GLU A 96 5.39 -22.16 -4.84
N SER A 97 4.37 -21.42 -5.31
CA SER A 97 4.40 -20.84 -6.66
C SER A 97 5.54 -19.82 -6.83
N PHE A 98 6.06 -19.67 -8.05
CA PHE A 98 7.12 -18.69 -8.30
C PHE A 98 6.64 -17.26 -8.06
N PHE A 99 5.36 -16.97 -8.35
CA PHE A 99 4.78 -15.64 -8.19
C PHE A 99 4.70 -15.28 -6.71
N GLU A 100 4.14 -16.17 -5.89
CA GLU A 100 4.04 -15.94 -4.44
C GLU A 100 5.41 -15.77 -3.79
N ASN A 101 6.39 -16.63 -4.14
CA ASN A 101 7.77 -16.49 -3.67
C ASN A 101 8.42 -15.16 -4.12
N GLY A 102 8.07 -14.67 -5.31
CA GLY A 102 8.52 -13.38 -5.82
C GLY A 102 7.92 -12.21 -5.04
N ILE A 103 6.63 -12.29 -4.70
CA ILE A 103 5.98 -11.30 -3.84
C ILE A 103 6.51 -11.39 -2.41
N THR A 104 6.80 -12.58 -1.87
CA THR A 104 7.51 -12.75 -0.58
C THR A 104 8.84 -11.98 -0.58
N PHE A 105 9.63 -12.11 -1.63
CA PHE A 105 10.88 -11.34 -1.77
C PHE A 105 10.60 -9.84 -1.78
N PHE A 106 9.57 -9.39 -2.50
CA PHE A 106 9.19 -7.98 -2.59
C PHE A 106 8.72 -7.42 -1.24
N THR A 107 7.83 -8.12 -0.53
CA THR A 107 7.36 -7.73 0.81
C THR A 107 8.51 -7.64 1.80
N ASN A 108 9.40 -8.63 1.83
CA ASN A 108 10.60 -8.59 2.68
C ASN A 108 11.52 -7.41 2.31
N LEU A 109 11.64 -7.09 1.01
CA LEU A 109 12.37 -5.91 0.56
C LEU A 109 11.74 -4.63 1.12
N ILE A 110 10.41 -4.47 1.02
CA ILE A 110 9.69 -3.31 1.55
C ILE A 110 9.94 -3.15 3.05
N TYR A 111 9.76 -4.21 3.85
CA TYR A 111 10.02 -4.13 5.30
C TYR A 111 11.48 -3.83 5.63
N THR A 112 12.44 -4.33 4.85
CA THR A 112 13.85 -3.96 5.00
C THR A 112 14.10 -2.49 4.69
N GLN A 113 13.44 -1.93 3.66
CA GLN A 113 13.54 -0.49 3.35
C GLN A 113 12.88 0.38 4.41
N ILE A 114 11.72 -0.03 4.94
CA ILE A 114 11.04 0.66 6.06
C ILE A 114 11.95 0.69 7.28
N LYS A 115 12.50 -0.46 7.71
CA LYS A 115 13.45 -0.54 8.82
C LYS A 115 14.66 0.38 8.60
N TYR A 116 15.22 0.37 7.39
CA TYR A 116 16.37 1.20 7.05
C TYR A 116 16.05 2.70 7.09
N GLY A 117 14.92 3.13 6.53
CA GLY A 117 14.48 4.52 6.53
C GLY A 117 14.24 5.04 7.94
N ILE A 118 13.53 4.28 8.78
CA ILE A 118 13.22 4.66 10.16
C ILE A 118 14.50 4.68 11.02
N ALA A 119 15.39 3.70 10.85
CA ALA A 119 16.69 3.71 11.52
C ALA A 119 17.55 4.91 11.12
N SER A 120 17.28 5.51 9.95
CA SER A 120 17.94 6.73 9.46
C SER A 120 17.22 8.02 9.90
N GLY A 121 16.19 7.93 10.74
CA GLY A 121 15.49 9.07 11.32
C GLY A 121 14.17 9.43 10.64
N ASP A 122 13.63 8.55 9.78
CA ASP A 122 12.30 8.76 9.19
C ASP A 122 11.16 8.34 10.14
N VAL A 123 9.94 8.79 9.84
CA VAL A 123 8.74 8.41 10.58
C VAL A 123 8.27 7.01 10.20
N ALA A 124 7.73 6.29 11.17
CA ALA A 124 7.14 4.98 10.92
C ALA A 124 5.82 5.10 10.13
N PRO A 125 5.60 4.23 9.13
CA PRO A 125 4.29 4.08 8.54
C PRO A 125 3.37 3.30 9.48
N PHE A 126 2.07 3.47 9.29
CA PHE A 126 1.05 2.59 9.84
C PHE A 126 0.35 1.92 8.66
N VAL A 127 0.36 0.58 8.64
CA VAL A 127 -0.10 -0.22 7.49
C VAL A 127 -1.45 -0.92 7.74
N GLY A 128 -2.20 -0.47 8.76
CA GLY A 128 -3.57 -0.93 9.02
C GLY A 128 -3.70 -2.20 9.85
N HIS A 129 -2.62 -2.91 10.14
CA HIS A 129 -2.64 -4.17 10.89
C HIS A 129 -1.29 -4.44 11.57
N ASN A 130 -1.21 -5.49 12.39
CA ASN A 130 -0.02 -5.83 13.18
C ASN A 130 0.47 -4.63 13.99
N ALA A 131 -0.47 -3.97 14.65
CA ALA A 131 -0.21 -2.73 15.34
C ALA A 131 -0.95 -2.66 16.67
N ILE A 132 -0.38 -1.92 17.62
CA ILE A 132 -1.03 -1.61 18.89
C ILE A 132 -1.25 -0.11 18.95
N LEU A 133 -2.50 0.27 19.17
CA LEU A 133 -2.95 1.66 19.22
C LEU A 133 -3.26 2.05 20.67
N ARG A 134 -2.88 3.26 21.06
CA ARG A 134 -3.34 3.86 22.31
C ARG A 134 -4.71 4.46 22.06
N TRP A 135 -5.70 3.95 22.79
CA TRP A 135 -7.08 4.36 22.58
C TRP A 135 -7.30 5.85 22.82
N SER A 136 -6.72 6.42 23.88
CA SER A 136 -6.83 7.86 24.15
C SER A 136 -6.25 8.74 23.03
N ALA A 137 -5.14 8.34 22.42
CA ALA A 137 -4.56 9.10 21.30
C ALA A 137 -5.45 9.04 20.04
N VAL A 138 -6.12 7.90 19.82
CA VAL A 138 -7.11 7.75 18.73
C VAL A 138 -8.35 8.62 18.98
N GLN A 139 -8.79 8.72 20.23
CA GLN A 139 -9.90 9.60 20.62
C GLN A 139 -9.54 11.09 20.44
N ASP A 140 -8.31 11.49 20.72
CA ASP A 140 -7.86 12.89 20.60
C ASP A 140 -7.92 13.44 19.17
N ILE A 141 -7.88 12.56 18.15
CA ILE A 141 -7.98 12.95 16.75
C ILE A 141 -9.35 12.64 16.14
N ALA A 142 -10.34 12.33 16.98
CA ALA A 142 -11.70 12.11 16.54
C ALA A 142 -12.22 13.32 15.74
N TYR A 143 -13.12 13.05 14.81
CA TYR A 143 -13.76 14.08 13.99
C TYR A 143 -15.26 13.85 13.92
N ASP A 144 -15.99 14.96 13.85
CA ASP A 144 -17.42 14.91 13.56
C ASP A 144 -17.61 14.61 12.07
N CYS A 145 -18.18 13.45 11.77
CA CYS A 145 -18.47 13.05 10.41
C CYS A 145 -19.58 13.94 9.82
N PRO A 146 -19.33 14.66 8.71
CA PRO A 146 -20.33 15.54 8.11
C PRO A 146 -21.59 14.81 7.61
N ASP A 147 -21.47 13.53 7.30
CA ASP A 147 -22.54 12.76 6.64
C ASP A 147 -23.61 12.25 7.60
N ASP A 148 -23.23 11.89 8.83
CA ASP A 148 -24.14 11.37 9.85
C ASP A 148 -24.08 12.10 11.21
N SER A 149 -23.27 13.16 11.32
CA SER A 149 -23.09 13.97 12.53
C SER A 149 -22.68 13.14 13.76
N ARG A 150 -21.92 12.06 13.55
CA ARG A 150 -21.36 11.24 14.61
C ARG A 150 -19.86 11.46 14.72
N GLU A 151 -19.36 11.40 15.96
CA GLU A 151 -17.93 11.30 16.21
C GLU A 151 -17.39 9.99 15.62
N LYS A 152 -16.36 10.08 14.79
CA LYS A 152 -15.67 8.94 14.18
C LYS A 152 -14.17 9.06 14.38
N TYR A 153 -13.52 7.91 14.42
CA TYR A 153 -12.07 7.80 14.60
C TYR A 153 -11.37 7.44 13.29
N TRP A 154 -11.99 6.56 12.50
CA TRP A 154 -11.53 6.12 11.18
C TRP A 154 -12.23 6.89 10.07
N SER A 155 -11.54 7.16 8.97
CA SER A 155 -12.17 7.74 7.79
C SER A 155 -12.97 6.68 7.04
N GLU A 156 -14.28 6.85 6.94
CA GLU A 156 -15.16 5.98 6.12
C GLU A 156 -15.25 6.45 4.66
N SER A 157 -14.69 7.62 4.36
CA SER A 157 -14.77 8.27 3.05
C SER A 157 -13.54 8.05 2.17
N THR A 158 -12.51 7.37 2.70
CA THR A 158 -11.22 7.18 2.02
C THR A 158 -10.81 5.72 2.05
N VAL A 159 -10.20 5.26 0.97
CA VAL A 159 -9.72 3.88 0.81
C VAL A 159 -8.45 3.57 1.62
N SER A 160 -7.72 4.61 2.05
CA SER A 160 -6.51 4.53 2.87
C SER A 160 -6.75 5.10 4.27
N GLU A 161 -7.68 4.48 5.00
CA GLU A 161 -8.09 4.89 6.35
C GLU A 161 -6.96 4.78 7.38
N ASP A 162 -6.05 3.81 7.19
CA ASP A 162 -4.83 3.61 7.96
C ASP A 162 -3.85 4.77 7.78
N PHE A 163 -3.65 5.21 6.55
CA PHE A 163 -2.78 6.35 6.28
C PHE A 163 -3.41 7.66 6.79
N ASP A 164 -4.72 7.84 6.64
CA ASP A 164 -5.42 9.01 7.17
C ASP A 164 -5.25 9.16 8.69
N ILE A 165 -5.47 8.09 9.46
CA ILE A 165 -5.33 8.13 10.92
C ILE A 165 -3.87 8.41 11.34
N ALA A 166 -2.90 7.81 10.65
CA ALA A 166 -1.48 8.04 10.91
C ALA A 166 -1.08 9.51 10.66
N LEU A 167 -1.54 10.09 9.55
CA LEU A 167 -1.28 11.49 9.22
C LEU A 167 -1.93 12.44 10.22
N ARG A 168 -3.16 12.15 10.68
CA ARG A 168 -3.82 12.96 11.71
C ARG A 168 -3.07 12.90 13.04
N LEU A 169 -2.71 11.71 13.52
CA LEU A 169 -1.94 11.53 14.75
C LEU A 169 -0.60 12.27 14.69
N GLN A 170 0.19 12.04 13.66
CA GLN A 170 1.50 12.65 13.53
C GLN A 170 1.43 14.17 13.31
N SER A 171 0.38 14.66 12.64
CA SER A 171 0.15 16.11 12.50
C SER A 171 -0.23 16.77 13.83
N SER A 172 -0.86 16.03 14.74
CA SER A 172 -1.18 16.46 16.11
C SER A 172 0.00 16.32 17.09
N GLY A 173 1.15 15.81 16.63
CA GLY A 173 2.37 15.68 17.44
C GLY A 173 2.56 14.33 18.11
N TYR A 174 1.67 13.35 17.86
CA TYR A 174 1.87 11.97 18.31
C TYR A 174 2.93 11.24 17.48
N LEU A 175 3.52 10.21 18.07
CA LEU A 175 4.49 9.36 17.39
C LEU A 175 3.88 8.03 16.98
N VAL A 176 4.17 7.62 15.74
CA VAL A 176 4.08 6.23 15.30
C VAL A 176 5.48 5.65 15.42
N ARG A 177 5.61 4.50 16.08
CA ARG A 177 6.88 3.82 16.28
C ARG A 177 6.87 2.47 15.58
N PHE A 178 8.01 2.08 15.02
CA PHE A 178 8.16 0.81 14.33
C PHE A 178 8.96 -0.17 15.18
N ALA A 179 8.34 -1.29 15.55
CA ALA A 179 8.91 -2.32 16.39
C ALA A 179 9.40 -3.50 15.56
N SER A 180 10.68 -3.83 15.71
CA SER A 180 11.31 -5.00 15.08
C SER A 180 11.82 -6.04 16.08
N TYR A 181 11.60 -5.83 17.38
CA TYR A 181 12.10 -6.72 18.44
C TYR A 181 11.38 -8.07 18.49
N THR A 182 10.19 -8.18 17.90
CA THR A 182 9.47 -9.45 17.74
C THR A 182 9.94 -10.27 16.54
N GLY A 183 10.94 -9.79 15.78
CA GLY A 183 11.44 -10.44 14.57
C GLY A 183 10.32 -10.69 13.55
N ASP A 184 10.26 -11.92 13.03
CA ASP A 184 9.18 -12.37 12.12
C ASP A 184 8.02 -13.04 12.90
N GLY A 185 7.81 -12.64 14.16
CA GLY A 185 6.76 -13.20 14.99
C GLY A 185 5.36 -12.85 14.48
N PHE A 186 5.14 -11.58 14.11
CA PHE A 186 3.98 -11.18 13.32
C PHE A 186 4.16 -11.66 11.89
N LYS A 187 3.13 -12.29 11.30
CA LYS A 187 3.19 -12.75 9.90
C LYS A 187 1.91 -12.47 9.15
N GLU A 188 2.05 -12.17 7.87
CA GLU A 188 0.95 -11.86 6.94
C GLU A 188 0.99 -12.71 5.66
N GLY A 189 -0.16 -12.89 5.02
CA GLY A 189 -0.25 -13.53 3.71
C GLY A 189 0.05 -12.55 2.56
N VAL A 190 0.74 -13.02 1.53
CA VAL A 190 1.01 -12.24 0.30
C VAL A 190 0.00 -12.54 -0.80
N SER A 191 0.00 -11.71 -1.86
CA SER A 191 -0.83 -11.95 -3.04
C SER A 191 -0.45 -13.25 -3.74
N LEU A 192 -1.45 -14.05 -4.09
CA LEU A 192 -1.27 -15.34 -4.74
C LEU A 192 -1.26 -15.23 -6.27
N THR A 193 -1.86 -14.16 -6.82
CA THR A 193 -1.96 -13.94 -8.27
C THR A 193 -1.56 -12.53 -8.68
N VAL A 194 -1.16 -12.38 -9.95
CA VAL A 194 -0.87 -11.06 -10.54
C VAL A 194 -2.08 -10.12 -10.52
N TYR A 195 -3.30 -10.66 -10.58
CA TYR A 195 -4.53 -9.86 -10.52
C TYR A 195 -4.73 -9.25 -9.14
N ASP A 196 -4.53 -10.04 -8.10
CA ASP A 196 -4.67 -9.59 -6.71
C ASP A 196 -3.65 -8.51 -6.38
N GLU A 197 -2.40 -8.70 -6.84
CA GLU A 197 -1.35 -7.70 -6.63
C GLU A 197 -1.63 -6.42 -7.42
N LEU A 198 -2.07 -6.51 -8.68
CA LEU A 198 -2.48 -5.32 -9.45
C LEU A 198 -3.62 -4.56 -8.77
N ALA A 199 -4.65 -5.26 -8.30
CA ALA A 199 -5.78 -4.66 -7.59
C ALA A 199 -5.31 -3.94 -6.30
N ARG A 200 -4.32 -4.51 -5.61
CA ARG A 200 -3.70 -3.90 -4.43
C ARG A 200 -2.99 -2.59 -4.78
N TRP A 201 -2.22 -2.55 -5.88
CA TRP A 201 -1.57 -1.34 -6.37
C TRP A 201 -2.57 -0.27 -6.84
N GLU A 202 -3.66 -0.68 -7.49
CA GLU A 202 -4.77 0.22 -7.84
C GLU A 202 -5.42 0.83 -6.58
N LYS A 203 -5.69 0.00 -5.56
CA LYS A 203 -6.23 0.46 -4.26
C LYS A 203 -5.32 1.50 -3.61
N TYR A 204 -4.01 1.22 -3.55
CA TYR A 204 -3.03 2.14 -2.97
C TYR A 204 -2.93 3.46 -3.75
N ALA A 205 -2.89 3.41 -5.07
CA ALA A 205 -2.83 4.60 -5.91
C ALA A 205 -4.08 5.48 -5.75
N TYR A 206 -5.26 4.85 -5.76
CA TYR A 206 -6.54 5.53 -5.56
C TYR A 206 -6.58 6.21 -4.19
N GLY A 207 -6.30 5.48 -3.12
CA GLY A 207 -6.30 6.02 -1.76
C GLY A 207 -5.28 7.14 -1.56
N CYS A 208 -4.06 7.00 -2.09
CA CYS A 208 -3.06 8.08 -2.07
C CYS A 208 -3.54 9.34 -2.81
N SER A 209 -4.32 9.18 -3.88
CA SER A 209 -4.92 10.30 -4.60
C SER A 209 -5.98 11.02 -3.78
N GLU A 210 -6.85 10.27 -3.08
CA GLU A 210 -7.87 10.80 -2.18
C GLU A 210 -7.28 11.60 -1.01
N LEU A 211 -6.14 11.16 -0.47
CA LEU A 211 -5.49 11.88 0.62
C LEU A 211 -5.04 13.29 0.19
N ILE A 212 -4.58 13.45 -1.05
CA ILE A 212 -4.03 14.72 -1.56
C ILE A 212 -5.09 15.60 -2.19
N PHE A 213 -5.85 15.06 -3.14
CA PHE A 213 -6.69 15.86 -4.02
C PHE A 213 -8.17 15.65 -3.77
N HIS A 214 -8.96 16.71 -3.95
CA HIS A 214 -10.37 16.54 -4.25
C HIS A 214 -10.54 16.09 -5.72
N PRO A 215 -11.61 15.38 -6.06
CA PRO A 215 -12.00 15.18 -7.45
C PRO A 215 -12.18 16.50 -8.21
N PHE A 216 -11.94 16.51 -9.52
CA PHE A 216 -11.94 17.72 -10.35
C PHE A 216 -13.24 18.52 -10.25
N ARG A 217 -14.39 17.85 -10.09
CA ARG A 217 -15.70 18.51 -9.92
C ARG A 217 -15.77 19.46 -8.71
N TYR A 218 -14.92 19.25 -7.71
CA TYR A 218 -14.87 20.06 -6.49
C TYR A 218 -13.79 21.14 -6.52
N TRP A 219 -12.90 21.16 -7.51
CA TRP A 219 -11.81 22.13 -7.57
C TRP A 219 -12.29 23.59 -7.58
N PRO A 220 -13.34 23.97 -8.34
CA PRO A 220 -13.81 25.35 -8.36
C PRO A 220 -14.37 25.85 -7.03
N THR A 221 -14.88 24.96 -6.17
CA THR A 221 -15.57 25.33 -4.93
C THR A 221 -14.75 25.08 -3.67
N ARG A 222 -13.97 23.98 -3.63
CA ARG A 222 -13.19 23.54 -2.46
C ARG A 222 -11.67 23.67 -2.67
N GLY A 223 -11.22 23.98 -3.88
CA GLY A 223 -9.82 23.93 -4.27
C GLY A 223 -9.32 22.50 -4.54
N PRO A 224 -8.09 22.34 -5.07
CA PRO A 224 -7.57 21.05 -5.47
C PRO A 224 -7.16 20.16 -4.29
N PHE A 225 -6.72 20.73 -3.16
CA PHE A 225 -6.13 19.97 -2.06
C PHE A 225 -7.10 19.74 -0.90
N THR A 226 -7.05 18.53 -0.32
CA THR A 226 -7.86 18.17 0.85
C THR A 226 -7.47 18.99 2.10
N LYS A 227 -8.35 18.97 3.11
CA LYS A 227 -8.01 19.54 4.43
C LYS A 227 -6.86 18.76 5.07
N LEU A 228 -6.90 17.43 5.03
CA LEU A 228 -5.87 16.55 5.57
C LEU A 228 -4.49 16.89 5.00
N PHE A 229 -4.37 16.98 3.67
CA PHE A 229 -3.10 17.29 3.02
C PHE A 229 -2.54 18.65 3.43
N ARG A 230 -3.39 19.68 3.48
CA ARG A 230 -2.98 21.02 3.91
C ARG A 230 -2.51 21.03 5.37
N THR A 231 -3.24 20.35 6.25
CA THR A 231 -2.85 20.19 7.65
C THR A 231 -1.51 19.45 7.78
N PHE A 232 -1.32 18.36 7.04
CA PHE A 232 -0.06 17.62 6.99
C PHE A 232 1.11 18.52 6.54
N VAL A 233 0.97 19.26 5.44
CA VAL A 233 2.01 20.15 4.93
C VAL A 233 2.36 21.25 5.94
N MET A 234 1.35 21.79 6.63
CA MET A 234 1.51 22.86 7.63
C MET A 234 1.85 22.35 9.04
N SER A 235 1.87 21.03 9.28
CA SER A 235 2.08 20.46 10.61
C SER A 235 3.51 20.65 11.14
N GLY A 236 3.74 20.35 12.42
CA GLY A 236 5.07 20.33 13.03
C GLY A 236 5.96 19.14 12.64
N MET A 237 5.50 18.26 11.74
CA MET A 237 6.26 17.07 11.33
C MET A 237 7.59 17.46 10.66
N PRO A 238 8.70 16.71 10.93
CA PRO A 238 9.99 16.99 10.32
C PRO A 238 9.93 17.05 8.79
N LEU A 239 10.61 18.05 8.22
CA LEU A 239 10.67 18.25 6.77
C LEU A 239 11.14 17.00 5.99
N PRO A 240 12.21 16.27 6.42
CA PRO A 240 12.63 15.07 5.72
C PRO A 240 11.52 14.03 5.60
N SER A 241 10.77 13.79 6.67
CA SER A 241 9.64 12.85 6.68
C SER A 241 8.47 13.29 5.83
N LYS A 242 8.18 14.60 5.80
CA LYS A 242 7.21 15.14 4.83
C LYS A 242 7.64 14.87 3.40
N LEU A 243 8.92 15.05 3.08
CA LEU A 243 9.46 14.76 1.75
C LEU A 243 9.41 13.27 1.43
N THR A 244 9.70 12.37 2.38
CA THR A 244 9.54 10.92 2.17
C THR A 244 8.09 10.55 1.87
N ILE A 245 7.14 11.01 2.68
CA ILE A 245 5.70 10.77 2.48
C ILE A 245 5.23 11.29 1.11
N LEU A 246 5.62 12.52 0.76
CA LEU A 246 5.31 13.11 -0.54
C LEU A 246 5.95 12.34 -1.70
N SER A 247 7.18 11.83 -1.52
CA SER A 247 7.88 11.03 -2.53
C SER A 247 7.21 9.67 -2.73
N TYR A 248 6.77 9.03 -1.64
CA TYR A 248 6.00 7.79 -1.69
C TYR A 248 4.69 7.98 -2.47
N ILE A 249 3.88 8.99 -2.10
CA ILE A 249 2.64 9.27 -2.84
C ILE A 249 2.93 9.67 -4.29
N GLY A 250 3.96 10.50 -4.51
CA GLY A 250 4.40 10.93 -5.83
C GLY A 250 4.84 9.79 -6.73
N THR A 251 5.30 8.67 -6.17
CA THR A 251 5.70 7.48 -6.92
C THR A 251 4.51 6.88 -7.69
N TYR A 252 3.30 6.87 -7.12
CA TYR A 252 2.10 6.42 -7.84
C TYR A 252 1.79 7.29 -9.05
N TYR A 253 1.93 8.62 -8.93
CA TYR A 253 1.76 9.54 -10.07
C TYR A 253 2.85 9.36 -11.13
N ALA A 254 4.10 9.15 -10.70
CA ALA A 254 5.21 8.87 -11.61
C ALA A 254 4.97 7.57 -12.40
N ILE A 255 4.55 6.50 -11.72
CA ILE A 255 4.18 5.23 -12.36
C ILE A 255 3.00 5.43 -13.30
N GLY A 256 1.90 6.03 -12.83
CA GLY A 256 0.66 6.20 -13.61
C GLY A 256 0.83 7.08 -14.85
N SER A 257 1.78 8.03 -14.85
CA SER A 257 2.06 8.89 -15.99
C SER A 257 3.13 8.34 -16.94
N ALA A 258 3.83 7.27 -16.58
CA ALA A 258 4.96 6.74 -17.34
C ALA A 258 4.60 6.36 -18.79
N TRP A 259 3.45 5.70 -19.01
CA TRP A 259 3.03 5.31 -20.37
C TRP A 259 2.74 6.53 -21.25
N LEU A 260 2.11 7.56 -20.68
CA LEU A 260 1.72 8.77 -21.40
C LEU A 260 2.95 9.59 -21.77
N PHE A 261 3.87 9.82 -20.81
CA PHE A 261 5.11 10.52 -21.09
C PHE A 261 5.98 9.77 -22.10
N THR A 262 6.01 8.43 -22.05
CA THR A 262 6.73 7.63 -23.04
C THR A 262 6.11 7.72 -24.43
N LEU A 263 4.78 7.75 -24.53
CA LEU A 263 4.07 7.96 -25.79
C LEU A 263 4.33 9.36 -26.38
N ILE A 264 4.26 10.39 -25.55
CA ILE A 264 4.60 11.77 -25.96
C ILE A 264 6.05 11.83 -26.42
N ASN A 265 6.96 11.21 -25.67
CA ASN A 265 8.38 11.11 -26.00
C ASN A 265 8.62 10.43 -27.36
N TYR A 266 7.87 9.37 -27.68
CA TYR A 266 7.96 8.69 -28.98
C TYR A 266 7.75 9.66 -30.16
N PHE A 267 6.72 10.50 -30.09
CA PHE A 267 6.44 11.49 -31.15
C PHE A 267 7.41 12.67 -31.13
N ILE A 268 7.74 13.20 -29.95
CA ILE A 268 8.68 14.33 -29.82
C ILE A 268 10.05 13.95 -30.37
N VAL A 269 10.60 12.82 -29.94
CA VAL A 269 11.89 12.34 -30.46
C VAL A 269 11.74 11.94 -31.91
N GLY A 270 10.70 11.18 -32.27
CA GLY A 270 10.54 10.68 -33.63
C GLY A 270 10.50 11.77 -34.71
N TRP A 271 9.81 12.90 -34.45
CA TRP A 271 9.65 13.96 -35.45
C TRP A 271 10.59 15.15 -35.27
N PHE A 272 11.11 15.39 -34.07
CA PHE A 272 11.90 16.58 -33.78
C PHE A 272 13.34 16.27 -33.32
N ASN A 273 13.82 15.03 -33.49
CA ASN A 273 15.16 14.66 -33.00
C ASN A 273 16.25 15.62 -33.51
N GLU A 274 16.29 15.96 -34.80
CA GLU A 274 17.32 16.85 -35.35
C GLU A 274 17.33 18.26 -34.73
N LEU A 275 16.16 18.75 -34.30
CA LEU A 275 16.02 20.03 -33.62
C LEU A 275 16.42 19.93 -32.13
N LEU A 276 16.22 18.75 -31.55
CA LEU A 276 16.41 18.44 -30.12
C LEU A 276 17.75 17.75 -29.82
N ASP A 277 18.51 17.37 -30.84
CA ASP A 277 19.66 16.45 -30.80
C ASP A 277 20.76 16.92 -29.82
N LYS A 278 20.91 18.25 -29.70
CA LYS A 278 21.87 18.89 -28.77
C LYS A 278 21.55 18.64 -27.29
N TYR A 279 20.30 18.28 -26.96
CA TYR A 279 19.84 18.06 -25.58
C TYR A 279 19.34 16.64 -25.34
N TYR A 280 18.84 15.93 -26.36
CA TYR A 280 18.08 14.67 -26.19
C TYR A 280 18.88 13.37 -26.37
N LEU A 281 19.97 13.34 -27.15
CA LEU A 281 20.82 12.14 -27.27
C LEU A 281 21.42 11.70 -25.92
N ASN A 282 21.63 12.65 -25.01
CA ASN A 282 22.00 12.36 -23.62
C ASN A 282 20.91 11.55 -22.88
N SER A 283 19.63 11.74 -23.20
CA SER A 283 18.51 11.10 -22.48
C SER A 283 18.49 9.57 -22.62
N PHE A 284 18.84 9.02 -23.79
CA PHE A 284 18.92 7.57 -23.96
C PHE A 284 20.13 6.96 -23.22
N GLN A 285 21.27 7.65 -23.24
CA GLN A 285 22.44 7.26 -22.44
C GLN A 285 22.16 7.34 -20.94
N VAL A 286 21.44 8.37 -20.51
CA VAL A 286 20.95 8.53 -19.13
C VAL A 286 19.99 7.41 -18.77
N TYR A 287 19.04 7.06 -19.65
CA TYR A 287 18.13 5.92 -19.43
C TYR A 287 18.89 4.60 -19.24
N LEU A 288 19.85 4.30 -20.12
CA LEU A 288 20.64 3.07 -20.03
C LEU A 288 21.52 3.08 -18.76
N SER A 289 22.10 4.24 -18.43
CA SER A 289 22.85 4.41 -17.18
C SER A 289 21.95 4.19 -15.97
N ILE A 290 20.74 4.77 -15.95
CA ILE A 290 19.80 4.60 -14.84
C ILE A 290 19.45 3.14 -14.65
N ILE A 291 19.01 2.45 -15.71
CA ILE A 291 18.58 1.06 -15.59
C ILE A 291 19.72 0.14 -15.22
N VAL A 292 20.87 0.24 -15.89
CA VAL A 292 21.98 -0.68 -15.64
C VAL A 292 22.62 -0.38 -14.30
N VAL A 293 22.94 0.89 -14.01
CA VAL A 293 23.67 1.28 -12.81
C VAL A 293 22.79 1.16 -11.57
N PHE A 294 21.56 1.70 -11.57
CA PHE A 294 20.73 1.64 -10.36
C PHE A 294 20.21 0.23 -10.10
N THR A 295 19.88 -0.56 -11.13
CA THR A 295 19.49 -1.96 -10.90
C THR A 295 20.67 -2.77 -10.37
N ALA A 296 21.85 -2.66 -10.99
CA ALA A 296 23.02 -3.41 -10.53
C ALA A 296 23.49 -2.95 -9.14
N LEU A 297 23.75 -1.66 -8.96
CA LEU A 297 24.22 -1.11 -7.69
C LEU A 297 23.16 -1.20 -6.59
N GLY A 298 21.87 -1.11 -6.91
CA GLY A 298 20.78 -1.30 -5.96
C GLY A 298 20.78 -2.72 -5.40
N ASN A 299 20.87 -3.73 -6.27
CA ASN A 299 20.92 -5.13 -5.85
C ASN A 299 22.22 -5.48 -5.09
N VAL A 300 23.36 -4.89 -5.48
CA VAL A 300 24.63 -5.04 -4.75
C VAL A 300 24.57 -4.36 -3.37
N SER A 301 24.06 -3.13 -3.30
CA SER A 301 23.91 -2.38 -2.05
C SER A 301 22.98 -3.11 -1.09
N LEU A 302 21.86 -3.65 -1.58
CA LEU A 302 20.94 -4.46 -0.79
C LEU A 302 21.63 -5.74 -0.26
N ALA A 303 22.46 -6.39 -1.07
CA ALA A 303 23.20 -7.58 -0.63
C ALA A 303 24.22 -7.24 0.48
N ILE A 304 24.92 -6.10 0.34
CA ILE A 304 25.82 -5.59 1.38
C ILE A 304 25.04 -5.29 2.66
N LEU A 305 23.88 -4.63 2.57
CA LEU A 305 23.03 -4.33 3.71
C LEU A 305 22.62 -5.62 4.45
N ARG A 306 22.06 -6.60 3.74
CA ARG A 306 21.65 -7.90 4.31
C ARG A 306 22.81 -8.65 4.97
N TYR A 307 24.00 -8.58 4.38
CA TYR A 307 25.21 -9.14 4.97
C TYR A 307 25.62 -8.41 6.27
N ARG A 308 25.59 -7.07 6.26
CA ARG A 308 25.98 -6.24 7.40
C ARG A 308 25.07 -6.39 8.61
N ILE A 309 23.78 -6.62 8.39
CA ILE A 309 22.80 -6.84 9.46
C ILE A 309 22.70 -8.31 9.89
N GLY A 310 23.47 -9.22 9.27
CA GLY A 310 23.50 -10.64 9.63
C GLY A 310 22.30 -11.46 9.12
N GLU A 311 21.51 -10.93 8.19
CA GLU A 311 20.33 -11.62 7.63
C GLU A 311 20.73 -12.76 6.68
N GLN A 312 21.74 -12.54 5.82
CA GLN A 312 22.19 -13.49 4.81
C GLN A 312 23.70 -13.37 4.53
N SER A 313 24.33 -14.42 4.02
CA SER A 313 25.69 -14.32 3.48
C SER A 313 25.71 -13.45 2.21
N LEU A 314 26.83 -12.75 1.95
CA LEU A 314 26.92 -11.80 0.82
C LEU A 314 26.62 -12.45 -0.53
N VAL A 315 27.20 -13.62 -0.80
CA VAL A 315 27.01 -14.35 -2.08
C VAL A 315 25.56 -14.80 -2.23
N GLN A 316 24.97 -15.36 -1.17
CA GLN A 316 23.58 -15.78 -1.17
C GLN A 316 22.62 -14.61 -1.38
N ALA A 317 22.89 -13.46 -0.75
CA ALA A 317 22.10 -12.25 -0.92
C ALA A 317 22.18 -11.71 -2.36
N LEU A 318 23.37 -11.71 -2.97
CA LEU A 318 23.55 -11.33 -4.38
C LEU A 318 22.75 -12.25 -5.31
N ILE A 319 22.88 -13.57 -5.15
CA ILE A 319 22.14 -14.54 -5.97
C ILE A 319 20.63 -14.33 -5.82
N THR A 320 20.16 -14.16 -4.59
CA THR A 320 18.72 -13.97 -4.30
C THR A 320 18.19 -12.68 -4.94
N ASN A 321 18.92 -11.57 -4.80
CA ASN A 321 18.55 -10.27 -5.33
C ASN A 321 18.44 -10.30 -6.87
N PHE A 322 19.47 -10.80 -7.54
CA PHE A 322 19.47 -10.89 -9.01
C PHE A 322 18.50 -11.94 -9.56
N LYS A 323 18.22 -13.02 -8.81
CA LYS A 323 17.20 -14.03 -9.18
C LYS A 323 15.82 -13.40 -9.33
N TRP A 324 15.45 -12.47 -8.46
CA TRP A 324 14.11 -11.87 -8.44
C TRP A 324 13.98 -10.59 -9.27
N ALA A 325 15.10 -10.00 -9.71
CA ALA A 325 15.09 -8.80 -10.54
C ALA A 325 14.24 -8.92 -11.83
N PRO A 326 14.26 -10.02 -12.60
CA PRO A 326 13.41 -10.15 -13.79
C PRO A 326 11.91 -10.07 -13.48
N LEU A 327 11.46 -10.71 -12.39
CA LEU A 327 10.06 -10.66 -11.95
C LEU A 327 9.67 -9.22 -11.61
N MET A 328 10.52 -8.52 -10.85
CA MET A 328 10.29 -7.11 -10.48
C MET A 328 10.25 -6.19 -11.70
N ILE A 329 11.14 -6.37 -12.67
CA ILE A 329 11.16 -5.57 -13.91
C ILE A 329 9.87 -5.78 -14.70
N MET A 330 9.44 -7.03 -14.85
CA MET A 330 8.20 -7.34 -15.59
C MET A 330 6.97 -6.81 -14.88
N PHE A 331 6.91 -6.95 -13.55
CA PHE A 331 5.78 -6.47 -12.76
C PHE A 331 5.71 -4.94 -12.78
N MET A 332 6.80 -4.25 -12.41
CA MET A 332 6.83 -2.79 -12.34
C MET A 332 6.67 -2.13 -13.71
N GLY A 333 7.17 -2.77 -14.77
CA GLY A 333 7.09 -2.26 -16.14
C GLY A 333 5.68 -2.20 -16.72
N GLY A 334 4.75 -3.06 -16.26
CA GLY A 334 3.36 -3.08 -16.75
C GLY A 334 2.33 -2.51 -15.77
N LEU A 335 2.77 -1.84 -14.70
CA LEU A 335 1.86 -1.21 -13.72
C LEU A 335 1.19 0.07 -14.22
N SER A 336 1.81 0.80 -15.16
CA SER A 336 1.48 2.21 -15.37
C SER A 336 0.05 2.44 -15.88
N LEU A 337 -0.50 1.58 -16.74
CA LEU A 337 -1.90 1.70 -17.17
C LEU A 337 -2.89 1.49 -16.01
N HIS A 338 -2.64 0.51 -15.15
CA HIS A 338 -3.49 0.16 -14.00
C HIS A 338 -3.49 1.29 -12.96
N VAL A 339 -2.31 1.77 -12.60
CA VAL A 339 -2.15 2.90 -11.68
C VAL A 339 -2.75 4.18 -12.28
N SER A 340 -2.58 4.42 -13.59
CA SER A 340 -3.22 5.54 -14.29
C SER A 340 -4.74 5.47 -14.20
N GLN A 341 -5.32 4.30 -14.43
CA GLN A 341 -6.76 4.08 -14.30
C GLN A 341 -7.24 4.42 -12.87
N ALA A 342 -6.56 3.92 -11.83
CA ALA A 342 -6.94 4.20 -10.44
C ALA A 342 -6.89 5.70 -10.12
N LEU A 343 -5.81 6.39 -10.48
CA LEU A 343 -5.66 7.84 -10.25
C LEU A 343 -6.73 8.66 -10.98
N LEU A 344 -6.99 8.34 -12.25
CA LEU A 344 -7.99 9.05 -13.05
C LEU A 344 -9.41 8.75 -12.57
N SER A 345 -9.70 7.51 -12.17
CA SER A 345 -11.01 7.15 -11.60
C SER A 345 -11.32 8.02 -10.38
N HIS A 346 -10.38 8.16 -9.44
CA HIS A 346 -10.56 9.07 -8.30
C HIS A 346 -10.84 10.51 -8.77
N LEU A 347 -9.96 11.07 -9.61
CA LEU A 347 -10.05 12.47 -10.04
C LEU A 347 -11.34 12.78 -10.81
N PHE A 348 -11.89 11.81 -11.53
CA PHE A 348 -13.16 11.92 -12.25
C PHE A 348 -14.39 11.41 -11.47
N SER A 349 -14.23 11.04 -10.19
CA SER A 349 -15.32 10.49 -9.35
C SER A 349 -15.98 9.24 -9.96
N VAL A 350 -15.16 8.34 -10.51
CA VAL A 350 -15.58 7.00 -10.95
C VAL A 350 -15.33 6.03 -9.81
N ASP A 351 -16.40 5.43 -9.31
CA ASP A 351 -16.32 4.47 -8.22
C ASP A 351 -15.61 3.18 -8.67
N MET A 352 -14.53 2.84 -7.97
CA MET A 352 -13.84 1.57 -8.11
C MET A 352 -14.15 0.69 -6.91
N ASN A 353 -14.47 -0.58 -7.18
CA ASN A 353 -14.71 -1.58 -6.16
C ASN A 353 -13.61 -2.64 -6.23
N TRP A 354 -12.96 -2.88 -5.09
CA TRP A 354 -11.98 -3.96 -4.95
C TRP A 354 -12.62 -5.10 -4.16
N GLY A 355 -12.53 -6.32 -4.68
CA GLY A 355 -12.93 -7.51 -3.93
C GLY A 355 -11.95 -7.82 -2.80
N ALA A 356 -12.32 -8.74 -1.92
CA ALA A 356 -11.37 -9.31 -0.97
C ALA A 356 -10.29 -10.10 -1.72
N THR A 357 -9.02 -9.88 -1.37
CA THR A 357 -7.90 -10.65 -1.92
C THR A 357 -8.12 -12.14 -1.67
N SER A 358 -8.09 -12.97 -2.73
CA SER A 358 -8.26 -14.41 -2.55
C SER A 358 -7.14 -14.98 -1.68
N LYS A 359 -7.53 -15.69 -0.61
CA LYS A 359 -6.60 -16.32 0.33
C LYS A 359 -6.41 -17.81 0.07
N GLU A 360 -7.16 -18.35 -0.89
CA GLU A 360 -7.06 -19.74 -1.34
C GLU A 360 -6.70 -19.77 -2.82
N VAL A 361 -5.86 -20.75 -3.19
CA VAL A 361 -5.52 -20.99 -4.60
C VAL A 361 -6.62 -21.81 -5.23
N GLU A 362 -7.35 -21.19 -6.16
CA GLU A 362 -8.19 -21.94 -7.08
C GLU A 362 -7.29 -22.69 -8.08
N ASN A 363 -7.31 -24.01 -8.04
CA ASN A 363 -6.68 -24.83 -9.08
C ASN A 363 -7.43 -24.65 -10.40
N THR A 364 -6.94 -23.76 -11.25
CA THR A 364 -7.49 -23.49 -12.57
C THR A 364 -6.63 -24.11 -13.66
N THR A 365 -7.28 -24.72 -14.66
CA THR A 365 -6.58 -25.30 -15.81
C THR A 365 -6.20 -24.21 -16.82
N PHE A 366 -5.16 -24.46 -17.62
CA PHE A 366 -4.69 -23.53 -18.65
C PHE A 366 -5.82 -22.98 -19.54
N PHE A 367 -6.74 -23.85 -19.98
CA PHE A 367 -7.86 -23.47 -20.86
C PHE A 367 -8.93 -22.61 -20.18
N LYS A 368 -9.03 -22.63 -18.84
CA LYS A 368 -9.92 -21.73 -18.09
C LYS A 368 -9.26 -20.38 -17.82
N GLU A 369 -7.95 -20.37 -17.61
CA GLU A 369 -7.20 -19.15 -17.32
C GLU A 369 -7.03 -18.23 -18.53
N VAL A 370 -6.78 -18.76 -19.73
CA VAL A 370 -6.59 -17.92 -20.93
C VAL A 370 -7.81 -17.01 -21.22
N PRO A 371 -9.06 -17.51 -21.25
CA PRO A 371 -10.24 -16.66 -21.44
C PRO A 371 -10.44 -15.65 -20.31
N LYS A 372 -10.15 -16.03 -19.06
CA LYS A 372 -10.23 -15.13 -17.89
C LYS A 372 -9.24 -13.98 -18.01
N LEU A 373 -8.00 -14.30 -18.40
CA LEU A 373 -6.92 -13.34 -18.63
C LEU A 373 -7.28 -12.36 -19.75
N ILE A 374 -7.75 -12.85 -20.90
CA ILE A 374 -8.14 -11.99 -22.04
C ILE A 374 -9.29 -11.07 -21.63
N ARG A 375 -10.28 -11.57 -20.88
CA ARG A 375 -11.42 -10.76 -20.44
C ARG A 375 -10.98 -9.64 -19.50
N ASN A 376 -10.13 -9.94 -18.53
CA ASN A 376 -9.69 -8.99 -17.52
C ASN A 376 -8.72 -7.94 -18.10
N PHE A 377 -7.83 -8.34 -19.01
CA PHE A 377 -6.83 -7.46 -19.63
C PHE A 377 -7.18 -7.00 -21.05
N ARG A 378 -8.45 -7.11 -21.47
CA ARG A 378 -8.87 -6.78 -22.86
C ARG A 378 -8.44 -5.38 -23.31
N PHE A 379 -8.51 -4.39 -22.42
CA PHE A 379 -8.13 -3.01 -22.73
C PHE A 379 -6.62 -2.85 -22.80
N THR A 380 -5.88 -3.50 -21.90
CA THR A 380 -4.41 -3.57 -21.94
C THR A 380 -3.92 -4.20 -23.25
N PHE A 381 -4.50 -5.32 -23.68
CA PHE A 381 -4.14 -5.94 -24.95
C PHE A 381 -4.53 -5.11 -26.16
N LEU A 382 -5.71 -4.48 -26.15
CA LEU A 382 -6.11 -3.58 -27.21
C LEU A 382 -5.14 -2.40 -27.32
N PHE A 383 -4.74 -1.81 -26.19
CA PHE A 383 -3.73 -0.76 -26.13
C PHE A 383 -2.39 -1.22 -26.72
N CYS A 384 -1.87 -2.36 -26.28
CA CYS A 384 -0.62 -2.93 -26.79
C CYS A 384 -0.70 -3.20 -28.30
N LEU A 385 -1.85 -3.69 -28.81
CA LEU A 385 -2.07 -3.95 -30.23
C LEU A 385 -2.08 -2.64 -31.03
N VAL A 386 -2.86 -1.65 -30.59
CA VAL A 386 -2.98 -0.34 -31.26
C VAL A 386 -1.62 0.35 -31.33
N LEU A 387 -0.86 0.37 -30.23
CA LEU A 387 0.46 0.98 -30.23
C LEU A 387 1.47 0.20 -31.08
N SER A 388 1.49 -1.14 -30.98
CA SER A 388 2.36 -1.98 -31.83
C SER A 388 2.11 -1.71 -33.32
N VAL A 389 0.84 -1.73 -33.74
CA VAL A 389 0.46 -1.47 -35.14
C VAL A 389 0.82 -0.04 -35.53
N GLY A 390 0.52 0.95 -34.68
CA GLY A 390 0.86 2.34 -34.91
C GLY A 390 2.36 2.56 -35.11
N MET A 391 3.19 1.95 -34.25
CA MET A 391 4.66 2.03 -34.36
C MET A 391 5.16 1.38 -35.66
N VAL A 392 4.62 0.22 -36.05
CA VAL A 392 5.01 -0.45 -37.30
C VAL A 392 4.61 0.38 -38.53
N LEU A 393 3.40 0.93 -38.55
CA LEU A 393 2.93 1.79 -39.65
C LEU A 393 3.76 3.07 -39.77
N LEU A 394 4.06 3.72 -38.65
CA LEU A 394 4.91 4.92 -38.61
C LEU A 394 6.37 4.62 -38.97
N ALA A 395 6.86 3.41 -38.75
CA ALA A 395 8.21 3.02 -39.15
C ALA A 395 8.31 2.64 -40.64
N THR A 396 7.23 2.14 -41.26
CA THR A 396 7.34 1.46 -42.58
C THR A 396 6.46 2.03 -43.69
N VAL A 397 5.24 2.50 -43.38
CA VAL A 397 4.23 2.81 -44.40
C VAL A 397 4.14 4.31 -44.70
N VAL A 398 4.31 5.16 -43.68
CA VAL A 398 4.17 6.61 -43.84
C VAL A 398 5.27 7.21 -44.72
N PRO A 399 5.02 8.38 -45.36
CA PRO A 399 6.03 9.11 -46.12
C PRO A 399 7.26 9.40 -45.27
N GLU A 400 8.42 9.53 -45.92
CA GLU A 400 9.73 9.69 -45.26
C GLU A 400 9.75 10.79 -44.20
N PHE A 401 9.08 11.93 -44.46
CA PHE A 401 8.98 13.04 -43.52
C PHE A 401 8.25 12.71 -42.20
N TRP A 402 7.29 11.78 -42.22
CA TRP A 402 6.49 11.39 -41.04
C TRP A 402 7.00 10.12 -40.37
N ARG A 403 8.06 9.52 -40.92
CA ARG A 403 8.56 8.22 -40.49
C ARG A 403 9.27 8.32 -39.15
N ILE A 404 9.00 7.35 -38.27
CA ILE A 404 9.70 7.19 -36.99
C ILE A 404 10.33 5.80 -36.99
N ASP A 405 11.58 5.72 -37.44
CA ASP A 405 12.38 4.48 -37.53
C ASP A 405 13.60 4.46 -36.59
N GLN A 406 13.80 5.54 -35.83
CA GLN A 406 14.93 5.68 -34.91
C GLN A 406 14.75 4.83 -33.65
N PHE A 407 15.76 4.01 -33.34
CA PHE A 407 15.76 3.12 -32.17
C PHE A 407 15.50 3.85 -30.85
N ILE A 408 16.11 5.03 -30.67
CA ILE A 408 15.97 5.82 -29.43
C ILE A 408 14.54 6.32 -29.19
N ALA A 409 13.73 6.49 -30.24
CA ALA A 409 12.32 6.82 -30.13
C ALA A 409 11.49 5.55 -29.87
N ILE A 410 11.74 4.49 -30.65
CA ILE A 410 10.99 3.23 -30.64
C ILE A 410 11.17 2.46 -29.32
N TYR A 411 12.40 2.36 -28.81
CA TYR A 411 12.75 1.44 -27.73
C TYR A 411 11.97 1.71 -26.43
N PRO A 412 11.91 2.95 -25.88
CA PRO A 412 11.17 3.21 -24.65
C PRO A 412 9.67 2.88 -24.74
N LEU A 413 9.02 3.21 -25.86
CA LEU A 413 7.60 2.86 -26.05
C LEU A 413 7.43 1.36 -26.23
N GLY A 414 8.37 0.73 -26.94
CA GLY A 414 8.42 -0.73 -27.09
C GLY A 414 8.53 -1.47 -25.76
N THR A 415 9.35 -1.00 -24.82
CA THR A 415 9.45 -1.63 -23.49
C THR A 415 8.14 -1.52 -22.71
N ILE A 416 7.45 -0.37 -22.76
CA ILE A 416 6.12 -0.22 -22.16
C ILE A 416 5.13 -1.22 -22.77
N VAL A 417 5.06 -1.32 -24.10
CA VAL A 417 4.14 -2.25 -24.80
C VAL A 417 4.44 -3.70 -24.43
N VAL A 418 5.72 -4.08 -24.45
CA VAL A 418 6.16 -5.46 -24.12
C VAL A 418 5.87 -5.78 -22.66
N SER A 419 6.17 -4.89 -21.72
CA SER A 419 5.92 -5.11 -20.30
C SER A 419 4.43 -5.27 -20.00
N HIS A 420 3.57 -4.40 -20.54
CA HIS A 420 2.11 -4.52 -20.34
C HIS A 420 1.52 -5.77 -20.98
N PHE A 421 2.05 -6.18 -22.14
CA PHE A 421 1.58 -7.38 -22.83
C PHE A 421 2.01 -8.65 -22.09
N LEU A 422 3.27 -8.72 -21.66
CA LEU A 422 3.84 -9.92 -21.05
C LEU A 422 3.51 -10.05 -19.56
N GLN A 423 3.32 -8.97 -18.80
CA GLN A 423 3.05 -9.04 -17.36
C GLN A 423 1.93 -10.04 -17.00
N PRO A 424 0.70 -9.94 -17.56
CA PRO A 424 -0.37 -10.85 -17.18
C PRO A 424 -0.13 -12.30 -17.61
N ILE A 425 0.76 -12.53 -18.59
CA ILE A 425 1.06 -13.85 -19.15
C ILE A 425 2.21 -14.50 -18.35
N VAL A 426 3.34 -13.80 -18.25
CA VAL A 426 4.58 -14.32 -17.68
C VAL A 426 4.50 -14.44 -16.16
N LEU A 427 3.74 -13.57 -15.49
CA LEU A 427 3.59 -13.58 -14.04
C LEU A 427 2.41 -14.42 -13.56
N ASN A 428 1.65 -15.06 -14.45
CA ASN A 428 0.56 -15.93 -14.06
C ASN A 428 1.09 -17.35 -13.76
N PRO A 429 1.08 -17.80 -12.49
CA PRO A 429 1.61 -19.12 -12.12
C PRO A 429 0.85 -20.27 -12.79
N SER A 430 -0.47 -20.17 -12.94
CA SER A 430 -1.31 -21.21 -13.54
C SER A 430 -1.03 -21.42 -15.03
N LEU A 431 -0.59 -20.38 -15.76
CA LEU A 431 -0.23 -20.52 -17.17
C LEU A 431 1.14 -21.17 -17.36
N MET A 432 2.06 -20.98 -16.42
CA MET A 432 3.43 -21.49 -16.53
C MET A 432 3.59 -22.95 -16.11
N LEU A 433 2.60 -23.51 -15.41
CA LEU A 433 2.61 -24.90 -14.97
C LEU A 433 2.24 -25.89 -16.09
N PHE A 434 1.69 -25.42 -17.22
CA PHE A 434 1.20 -26.26 -18.35
C PHE A 434 0.46 -27.53 -17.89
N THR A 435 -0.35 -27.39 -16.85
CA THR A 435 -1.16 -28.48 -16.29
C THR A 435 -2.45 -28.63 -17.09
N TRP A 436 -2.73 -29.86 -17.52
CA TRP A 436 -3.80 -30.23 -18.45
C TRP A 436 -5.09 -30.57 -17.72
#